data_AF-A0A954NRR3-F1
#
_entry.id   AF-A0A954NRR3-F1
#
_cell.length_a   1.000
_cell.length_b   1.000
_cell.length_c   1.000
_cell.angle_alpha   90.00
_cell.angle_beta   90.00
_cell.angle_gamma   90.00
#
_symmetry.space_group_name_H-M   'P 1'
#
loop_
_entity.id
_entity.type
_entity.pdbx_description
1 polymer ?
#
loop_
_entity_poly.entity_id
_entity_poly.type
_entity_poly.pdbx_seq_one_letter_code
_entity_poly.pdbx_strand_id
1 'polypeptide(L)'
;VQSQSLSTEVHDMRQLCLLLAFVVLFTSRSFSAITADLKPITTVERQPFVAATARLMEALTYVGAPLNEEDTQALKAAMAETDERKSVTAIQEVLDPHCLAVVKINAESRVSAVEGPVAKELVQQGWRTFLIKVDNEAGITPQLKVSSPQSAANYELGKGSRERPQTKDELVTPAESAQRFLDIAFFEKQPLKPELSGLAVEYRIVQLFSRDVGKREATLEFHVGQGTQDLGFRSEIPILFNCLPSVEIVLGVQDEDGTPTTAAFVIRDEWDRVYPNPARRLAPDFFFHSQIYRADGETVHLPPGKYTVTASRGPEYLATTREIIVKDEGVSQRESFLLDRWIHPKDRGWYSGDHHVHAAGCKHYDSPTEGVAPGDMLRHILGEDLNVGCVLSWGPCWYTQKQYFEGKTSALSRENYLMRYDVEVSGFPSSHAGHLCLLRLTEDDYPWNNSAGRVAELDSAGPEVGERAGRGGRLLTLGVGIGTAGLRTQWTAGSQQGGTCCGHAPGLCHGSV
;
A
#
# COMPACT_ATOMS: atom_id res chain seq x y z
N VAL A 1 -22.77 -33.98 78.75
CA VAL A 1 -21.36 -34.44 78.74
C VAL A 1 -21.06 -34.85 77.31
N GLN A 2 -20.87 -33.87 76.44
CA GLN A 2 -19.59 -33.34 75.97
C GLN A 2 -18.88 -34.24 74.93
N SER A 3 -18.62 -33.62 73.78
CA SER A 3 -17.83 -34.05 72.62
C SER A 3 -18.48 -35.03 71.64
N GLN A 4 -19.13 -34.46 70.62
CA GLN A 4 -18.96 -34.84 69.21
C GLN A 4 -19.61 -33.74 68.37
N SER A 5 -18.80 -32.84 67.84
CA SER A 5 -19.23 -31.75 66.98
C SER A 5 -18.37 -31.72 65.72
N LEU A 6 -19.06 -31.57 64.59
CA LEU A 6 -18.59 -31.09 63.29
C LEU A 6 -17.96 -32.13 62.37
N SER A 7 -18.78 -32.75 61.52
CA SER A 7 -18.40 -33.08 60.13
C SER A 7 -19.51 -33.74 59.30
N THR A 8 -20.76 -33.22 59.24
CA THR A 8 -21.75 -33.71 58.24
C THR A 8 -22.85 -32.69 57.90
N GLU A 9 -22.52 -31.41 57.66
CA GLU A 9 -23.46 -30.43 57.06
C GLU A 9 -22.75 -29.47 56.09
N VAL A 10 -21.97 -29.99 55.14
CA VAL A 10 -21.35 -29.15 54.08
C VAL A 10 -21.47 -29.79 52.68
N HIS A 11 -22.40 -30.72 52.46
CA HIS A 11 -22.59 -31.32 51.12
C HIS A 11 -23.95 -31.11 50.46
N ASP A 12 -24.98 -30.66 51.19
CA ASP A 12 -26.33 -30.51 50.62
C ASP A 12 -26.79 -29.06 50.35
N MET A 13 -25.91 -28.08 50.50
CA MET A 13 -26.22 -26.66 50.20
C MET A 13 -25.44 -26.11 49.00
N ARG A 14 -24.77 -26.98 48.22
CA ARG A 14 -24.08 -26.60 46.98
C ARG A 14 -24.80 -27.04 45.70
N GLN A 15 -25.72 -28.00 45.75
CA GLN A 15 -26.45 -28.44 44.56
C GLN A 15 -27.77 -27.69 44.31
N LEU A 16 -28.34 -27.01 45.30
CA LEU A 16 -29.58 -26.23 45.13
C LEU A 16 -29.32 -24.78 44.66
N CYS A 17 -28.10 -24.25 44.83
CA CYS A 17 -27.69 -22.95 44.27
C CYS A 17 -27.19 -23.02 42.81
N LEU A 18 -26.96 -24.22 42.27
CA LEU A 18 -26.47 -24.42 40.90
C LEU A 18 -27.58 -24.59 39.85
N LEU A 19 -28.84 -24.81 40.27
CA LEU A 19 -29.99 -24.98 39.38
C LEU A 19 -30.87 -23.73 39.24
N LEU A 20 -30.63 -22.68 40.03
CA LEU A 20 -31.30 -21.38 39.93
C LEU A 20 -30.43 -20.26 39.35
N ALA A 21 -29.18 -20.56 38.97
CA ALA A 21 -28.28 -19.64 38.29
C ALA A 21 -28.26 -19.80 36.75
N PHE A 22 -29.03 -20.74 36.19
CA PHE A 22 -29.02 -21.06 34.75
C PHE A 22 -30.28 -20.62 33.97
N VAL A 23 -31.14 -19.78 34.58
CA VAL A 23 -32.37 -19.25 33.94
C VAL A 23 -32.35 -17.71 33.82
N VAL A 24 -31.19 -17.08 33.99
CA VAL A 24 -31.05 -15.62 33.83
C VAL A 24 -30.56 -15.28 32.42
N LEU A 25 -31.52 -14.88 31.59
CA LEU A 25 -31.38 -13.97 30.45
C LEU A 25 -30.61 -14.49 29.22
N PHE A 26 -31.20 -15.47 28.51
CA PHE A 26 -31.24 -15.38 27.04
C PHE A 26 -32.24 -14.29 26.65
N THR A 27 -31.95 -13.03 27.01
CA THR A 27 -32.45 -11.93 26.21
C THR A 27 -31.57 -11.90 24.98
N SER A 28 -32.11 -12.40 23.87
CA SER A 28 -31.74 -11.93 22.55
C SER A 28 -31.66 -10.41 22.61
N ARG A 29 -30.45 -9.87 22.77
CA ARG A 29 -30.19 -8.48 22.46
C ARG A 29 -30.35 -8.38 20.96
N SER A 30 -31.58 -8.18 20.52
CA SER A 30 -31.83 -7.48 19.28
C SER A 30 -31.13 -6.15 19.44
N PHE A 31 -29.91 -6.04 18.91
CA PHE A 31 -29.39 -4.75 18.53
C PHE A 31 -30.37 -4.25 17.48
N SER A 32 -31.37 -3.48 17.91
CA SER A 32 -31.96 -2.50 17.02
C SER A 32 -30.82 -1.55 16.70
N ALA A 33 -30.08 -1.88 15.63
CA ALA A 33 -29.42 -0.87 14.84
C ALA A 33 -30.46 0.22 14.63
N ILE A 34 -30.08 1.47 14.88
CA ILE A 34 -30.84 2.60 14.38
C ILE A 34 -30.71 2.49 12.86
N THR A 35 -31.57 1.69 12.24
CA THR A 35 -31.76 1.71 10.81
C THR A 35 -32.28 3.11 10.52
N ALA A 36 -31.45 3.94 9.88
CA ALA A 36 -31.97 5.04 9.12
C ALA A 36 -33.12 4.46 8.28
N ASP A 37 -34.34 4.96 8.47
CA ASP A 37 -35.52 4.50 7.76
C ASP A 37 -35.36 4.90 6.27
N LEU A 38 -34.61 4.07 5.54
CA LEU A 38 -34.28 4.26 4.14
C LEU A 38 -35.52 3.89 3.34
N LYS A 39 -36.34 4.90 3.04
CA LYS A 39 -37.56 4.72 2.25
C LYS A 39 -37.20 4.12 0.87
N PRO A 40 -37.83 3.00 0.47
CA PRO A 40 -37.61 2.42 -0.84
C PRO A 40 -38.00 3.38 -1.97
N ILE A 41 -37.16 3.46 -2.99
CA ILE A 41 -37.39 4.26 -4.20
C ILE A 41 -38.17 3.41 -5.18
N THR A 42 -39.47 3.69 -5.35
CA THR A 42 -40.36 2.86 -6.19
C THR A 42 -40.57 3.41 -7.60
N THR A 43 -39.83 4.46 -7.98
CA THR A 43 -39.94 5.12 -9.29
C THR A 43 -39.11 4.44 -10.38
N VAL A 44 -38.23 3.49 -10.02
CA VAL A 44 -37.42 2.73 -10.97
C VAL A 44 -38.25 1.63 -11.66
N GLU A 45 -38.03 1.45 -12.95
CA GLU A 45 -38.63 0.34 -13.70
C GLU A 45 -38.07 -1.00 -13.22
N ARG A 46 -38.95 -1.98 -12.97
CA ARG A 46 -38.55 -3.29 -12.42
C ARG A 46 -37.52 -4.00 -13.28
N GLN A 47 -37.75 -4.09 -14.59
CA GLN A 47 -36.92 -4.92 -15.46
C GLN A 47 -35.43 -4.52 -15.45
N PRO A 48 -35.06 -3.26 -15.71
CA PRO A 48 -33.64 -2.88 -15.69
C PRO A 48 -33.04 -2.92 -14.29
N PHE A 49 -33.83 -2.68 -13.23
CA PHE A 49 -33.37 -2.78 -11.86
C PHE A 49 -33.04 -4.22 -11.47
N VAL A 50 -33.92 -5.19 -11.77
CA VAL A 50 -33.66 -6.64 -11.59
C VAL A 50 -32.41 -7.07 -12.34
N ALA A 51 -32.23 -6.63 -13.58
CA ALA A 51 -31.02 -6.94 -14.35
C ALA A 51 -29.75 -6.33 -13.73
N ALA A 52 -29.83 -5.13 -13.14
CA ALA A 52 -28.73 -4.52 -12.42
C ALA A 52 -28.42 -5.28 -11.11
N THR A 53 -29.44 -5.70 -10.37
CA THR A 53 -29.30 -6.52 -9.15
C THR A 53 -28.62 -7.86 -9.44
N ALA A 54 -28.99 -8.54 -10.54
CA ALA A 54 -28.33 -9.79 -10.94
C ALA A 54 -26.83 -9.57 -11.20
N ARG A 55 -26.46 -8.51 -11.94
CA ARG A 55 -25.04 -8.15 -12.17
C ARG A 55 -24.33 -7.76 -10.88
N LEU A 56 -25.01 -7.09 -9.95
CA LEU A 56 -24.44 -6.76 -8.64
C LEU A 56 -24.11 -8.02 -7.84
N MET A 57 -25.00 -9.02 -7.82
CA MET A 57 -24.76 -10.29 -7.13
C MET A 57 -23.56 -11.05 -7.73
N GLU A 58 -23.44 -11.05 -9.06
CA GLU A 58 -22.27 -11.59 -9.76
C GLU A 58 -20.99 -10.83 -9.40
N ALA A 59 -21.04 -9.49 -9.38
CA ALA A 59 -19.91 -8.65 -9.01
C ALA A 59 -19.48 -8.86 -7.56
N LEU A 60 -20.42 -8.98 -6.62
CA LEU A 60 -20.15 -9.27 -5.20
C LEU A 60 -19.44 -10.63 -5.04
N THR A 61 -19.88 -11.63 -5.78
CA THR A 61 -19.20 -12.94 -5.84
C THR A 61 -17.79 -12.81 -6.41
N TYR A 62 -17.62 -12.04 -7.49
CA TYR A 62 -16.33 -11.83 -8.13
C TYR A 62 -15.31 -11.12 -7.24
N VAL A 63 -15.73 -10.09 -6.49
CA VAL A 63 -14.86 -9.41 -5.51
C VAL A 63 -14.70 -10.20 -4.20
N GLY A 64 -15.21 -11.44 -4.17
CA GLY A 64 -15.23 -12.40 -3.07
C GLY A 64 -15.84 -11.86 -1.77
N ALA A 65 -16.91 -11.07 -1.92
CA ALA A 65 -17.81 -10.71 -0.85
C ALA A 65 -19.26 -11.09 -1.23
N PRO A 66 -19.54 -12.38 -1.52
CA PRO A 66 -20.90 -12.81 -1.83
C PRO A 66 -21.83 -12.52 -0.65
N LEU A 67 -23.09 -12.20 -0.95
CA LEU A 67 -24.13 -12.10 0.06
C LEU A 67 -24.32 -13.47 0.71
N ASN A 68 -24.79 -13.47 1.96
CA ASN A 68 -25.12 -14.72 2.65
C ASN A 68 -26.26 -15.46 1.91
N GLU A 69 -26.47 -16.73 2.25
CA GLU A 69 -27.48 -17.56 1.56
C GLU A 69 -28.90 -17.02 1.76
N GLU A 70 -29.22 -16.47 2.94
CA GLU A 70 -30.54 -15.90 3.25
C GLU A 70 -30.86 -14.72 2.33
N ASP A 71 -29.97 -13.73 2.25
CA ASP A 71 -30.09 -12.55 1.38
C ASP A 71 -30.09 -12.94 -0.10
N THR A 72 -29.27 -13.92 -0.48
CA THR A 72 -29.21 -14.44 -1.86
C THR A 72 -30.55 -15.04 -2.28
N GLN A 73 -31.19 -15.83 -1.41
CA GLN A 73 -32.51 -16.40 -1.69
C GLN A 73 -33.60 -15.34 -1.66
N ALA A 74 -33.54 -14.40 -0.72
CA ALA A 74 -34.48 -13.28 -0.64
C ALA A 74 -34.43 -12.41 -1.91
N LEU A 75 -33.24 -12.09 -2.43
CA LEU A 75 -33.09 -11.38 -3.69
C LEU A 75 -33.62 -12.16 -4.89
N LYS A 76 -33.34 -13.46 -4.97
CA LYS A 76 -33.89 -14.31 -6.04
C LYS A 76 -35.42 -14.31 -6.03
N ALA A 77 -36.03 -14.42 -4.86
CA ALA A 77 -37.49 -14.32 -4.71
C ALA A 77 -38.01 -12.93 -5.10
N ALA A 78 -37.36 -11.86 -4.64
CA ALA A 78 -37.73 -10.48 -4.95
C ALA A 78 -37.63 -10.16 -6.45
N MET A 79 -36.61 -10.69 -7.14
CA MET A 79 -36.45 -10.56 -8.59
C MET A 79 -37.48 -11.38 -9.39
N ALA A 80 -38.02 -12.45 -8.81
CA ALA A 80 -39.07 -13.27 -9.42
C ALA A 80 -40.48 -12.71 -9.21
N GLU A 81 -40.67 -11.83 -8.22
CA GLU A 81 -41.95 -11.15 -7.96
C GLU A 81 -42.43 -10.40 -9.19
N THR A 82 -43.72 -10.57 -9.54
CA THR A 82 -44.35 -10.02 -10.75
C THR A 82 -44.89 -8.61 -10.55
N ASP A 83 -45.27 -8.26 -9.32
CA ASP A 83 -45.67 -6.90 -8.96
C ASP A 83 -44.44 -5.99 -8.95
N GLU A 84 -44.45 -4.98 -9.82
CA GLU A 84 -43.35 -4.05 -10.01
C GLU A 84 -42.91 -3.35 -8.72
N ARG A 85 -43.86 -2.80 -7.96
CA ARG A 85 -43.54 -2.07 -6.74
C ARG A 85 -43.04 -2.99 -5.66
N LYS A 86 -43.67 -4.16 -5.48
CA LYS A 86 -43.23 -5.15 -4.49
C LYS A 86 -41.83 -5.68 -4.80
N SER A 87 -41.55 -5.98 -6.07
CA SER A 87 -40.23 -6.46 -6.51
C SER A 87 -39.14 -5.43 -6.22
N VAL A 88 -39.36 -4.19 -6.64
CA VAL A 88 -38.40 -3.08 -6.44
C VAL A 88 -38.19 -2.78 -4.95
N THR A 89 -39.25 -2.79 -4.14
CA THR A 89 -39.15 -2.59 -2.69
C THR A 89 -38.40 -3.72 -2.02
N ALA A 90 -38.75 -4.99 -2.29
CA ALA A 90 -38.14 -6.15 -1.66
C ALA A 90 -36.64 -6.28 -2.00
N ILE A 91 -36.22 -5.91 -3.21
CA ILE A 91 -34.78 -5.87 -3.55
C ILE A 91 -34.04 -4.86 -2.66
N GLN A 92 -34.60 -3.67 -2.46
CA GLN A 92 -33.96 -2.63 -1.64
C GLN A 92 -33.93 -3.03 -0.16
N GLU A 93 -34.99 -3.66 0.35
CA GLU A 93 -35.04 -4.15 1.73
C GLU A 93 -33.92 -5.15 2.04
N VAL A 94 -33.48 -5.94 1.06
CA VAL A 94 -32.35 -6.87 1.21
C VAL A 94 -31.00 -6.18 1.03
N LEU A 95 -30.88 -5.22 0.11
CA LEU A 95 -29.58 -4.57 -0.18
C LEU A 95 -29.24 -3.41 0.76
N ASP A 96 -30.23 -2.66 1.24
CA ASP A 96 -30.04 -1.48 2.10
C ASP A 96 -29.26 -1.78 3.39
N PRO A 97 -29.46 -2.92 4.08
CA PRO A 97 -28.65 -3.33 5.23
C PRO A 97 -27.14 -3.41 4.97
N HIS A 98 -26.72 -3.65 3.71
CA HIS A 98 -25.32 -3.76 3.29
C HIS A 98 -24.70 -2.42 2.87
N CYS A 99 -25.48 -1.33 2.91
CA CYS A 99 -25.03 -0.02 2.46
C CYS A 99 -24.21 0.71 3.51
N LEU A 100 -23.00 1.13 3.12
CA LEU A 100 -22.16 2.05 3.89
C LEU A 100 -22.74 3.46 3.91
N ALA A 101 -23.28 3.89 2.78
CA ALA A 101 -23.86 5.21 2.58
C ALA A 101 -25.02 5.15 1.57
N VAL A 102 -25.90 6.15 1.67
CA VAL A 102 -26.89 6.47 0.65
C VAL A 102 -26.56 7.83 0.05
N VAL A 103 -26.29 7.84 -1.24
CA VAL A 103 -25.95 9.02 -2.02
C VAL A 103 -27.19 9.44 -2.80
N LYS A 104 -27.69 10.65 -2.54
CA LYS A 104 -28.78 11.25 -3.28
C LYS A 104 -28.25 12.27 -4.29
N ILE A 105 -28.69 12.14 -5.53
CA ILE A 105 -28.48 13.08 -6.63
C ILE A 105 -29.83 13.68 -6.93
N ASN A 106 -30.07 14.92 -6.51
CA ASN A 106 -31.35 15.59 -6.73
C ASN A 106 -31.55 15.97 -8.21
N ALA A 107 -32.74 16.45 -8.59
CA ALA A 107 -33.05 16.86 -9.97
C ALA A 107 -32.10 17.92 -10.56
N GLU A 108 -31.47 18.77 -9.74
CA GLU A 108 -30.44 19.74 -10.15
C GLU A 108 -29.01 19.15 -10.20
N SER A 109 -28.86 17.83 -10.12
CA SER A 109 -27.57 17.12 -10.09
C SER A 109 -26.67 17.48 -8.90
N ARG A 110 -27.25 17.95 -7.79
CA ARG A 110 -26.53 18.17 -6.52
C ARG A 110 -26.48 16.86 -5.74
N VAL A 111 -25.31 16.59 -5.17
CA VAL A 111 -25.05 15.38 -4.39
C VAL A 111 -25.19 15.66 -2.90
N SER A 112 -25.95 14.82 -2.19
CA SER A 112 -25.89 14.71 -0.75
C SER A 112 -25.71 13.26 -0.33
N ALA A 113 -25.12 13.01 0.83
CA ALA A 113 -24.89 11.68 1.35
C ALA A 113 -25.39 11.56 2.79
N VAL A 114 -25.87 10.37 3.14
CA VAL A 114 -26.18 10.00 4.53
C VAL A 114 -25.55 8.65 4.85
N GLU A 115 -25.21 8.45 6.11
CA GLU A 115 -24.66 7.20 6.59
C GLU A 115 -25.70 6.06 6.43
N GLY A 116 -25.26 4.94 5.86
CA GLY A 116 -26.08 3.74 5.70
C GLY A 116 -26.07 2.86 6.95
N PRO A 117 -26.90 1.81 7.02
CA PRO A 117 -27.09 1.01 8.24
C PRO A 117 -26.02 -0.07 8.48
N VAL A 118 -25.17 -0.38 7.50
CA VAL A 118 -24.18 -1.47 7.64
C VAL A 118 -23.21 -1.18 8.80
N ALA A 119 -22.78 -2.23 9.49
CA ALA A 119 -21.76 -2.11 10.55
C ALA A 119 -20.46 -1.48 9.99
N LYS A 120 -19.93 -0.48 10.70
CA LYS A 120 -18.74 0.28 10.29
C LYS A 120 -17.47 -0.43 10.69
N GLU A 121 -17.26 -1.64 10.19
CA GLU A 121 -16.10 -2.47 10.56
C GLU A 121 -15.09 -2.56 9.43
N LEU A 122 -13.84 -2.22 9.73
CA LEU A 122 -12.69 -2.44 8.85
C LEU A 122 -11.77 -3.50 9.47
N VAL A 123 -10.77 -3.96 8.74
CA VAL A 123 -9.73 -4.84 9.27
C VAL A 123 -8.36 -4.25 8.96
N GLN A 124 -7.48 -4.27 9.94
CA GLN A 124 -6.09 -3.80 9.79
C GLN A 124 -5.40 -4.59 8.66
N GLN A 125 -4.68 -3.88 7.79
CA GLN A 125 -4.03 -4.44 6.61
C GLN A 125 -4.97 -5.26 5.72
N GLY A 126 -6.28 -4.99 5.69
CA GLY A 126 -7.20 -5.73 4.83
C GLY A 126 -8.32 -4.88 4.25
N TRP A 127 -8.98 -5.45 3.25
CA TRP A 127 -10.05 -4.82 2.49
C TRP A 127 -11.41 -5.31 2.98
N ARG A 128 -12.35 -4.39 3.18
CA ARG A 128 -13.77 -4.68 3.42
C ARG A 128 -14.61 -4.12 2.29
N THR A 129 -15.58 -4.90 1.84
CA THR A 129 -16.50 -4.55 0.76
C THR A 129 -17.82 -4.08 1.34
N PHE A 130 -18.35 -2.98 0.81
CA PHE A 130 -19.65 -2.42 1.16
C PHE A 130 -20.43 -2.03 -0.09
N LEU A 131 -21.74 -1.81 0.08
CA LEU A 131 -22.58 -1.20 -0.95
C LEU A 131 -22.71 0.31 -0.73
N ILE A 132 -22.95 1.03 -1.82
CA ILE A 132 -23.41 2.42 -1.83
C ILE A 132 -24.73 2.43 -2.59
N LYS A 133 -25.82 2.84 -1.93
CA LYS A 133 -27.11 3.09 -2.58
C LYS A 133 -27.06 4.46 -3.26
N VAL A 134 -27.43 4.54 -4.52
CA VAL A 134 -27.51 5.79 -5.27
C VAL A 134 -28.99 6.07 -5.58
N ASP A 135 -29.55 7.09 -4.95
CA ASP A 135 -30.85 7.70 -5.28
C ASP A 135 -30.61 8.75 -6.37
N ASN A 136 -30.90 8.41 -7.62
CA ASN A 136 -30.58 9.22 -8.79
C ASN A 136 -31.84 9.87 -9.37
N GLU A 137 -32.36 10.87 -8.65
CA GLU A 137 -33.53 11.64 -9.06
C GLU A 137 -33.31 12.39 -10.38
N ALA A 138 -32.06 12.78 -10.69
CA ALA A 138 -31.71 13.42 -11.95
C ALA A 138 -31.63 12.48 -13.17
N GLY A 139 -31.52 11.16 -12.96
CA GLY A 139 -31.33 10.18 -14.04
C GLY A 139 -30.03 10.36 -14.85
N ILE A 140 -28.98 10.91 -14.23
CA ILE A 140 -27.70 11.17 -14.90
C ILE A 140 -26.79 9.92 -14.90
N THR A 141 -25.83 9.88 -15.82
CA THR A 141 -24.92 8.74 -16.04
C THR A 141 -23.42 8.97 -15.78
N PRO A 142 -22.93 10.03 -15.09
CA PRO A 142 -21.51 10.11 -14.76
C PRO A 142 -21.06 9.01 -13.79
N GLN A 143 -19.76 8.82 -13.65
CA GLN A 143 -19.18 7.97 -12.61
C GLN A 143 -19.38 8.60 -11.23
N LEU A 144 -19.89 7.82 -10.27
CA LEU A 144 -19.84 8.17 -8.86
C LEU A 144 -18.41 8.05 -8.34
N LYS A 145 -17.90 9.12 -7.75
CA LYS A 145 -16.58 9.17 -7.14
C LYS A 145 -16.72 9.38 -5.63
N VAL A 146 -15.75 8.84 -4.91
CA VAL A 146 -15.59 9.03 -3.48
C VAL A 146 -14.16 9.49 -3.21
N SER A 147 -14.04 10.52 -2.39
CA SER A 147 -12.77 11.02 -1.88
C SER A 147 -12.80 11.00 -0.35
N SER A 148 -11.62 10.95 0.26
CA SER A 148 -11.46 11.11 1.69
C SER A 148 -10.11 11.77 1.99
N PRO A 149 -10.05 12.74 2.91
CA PRO A 149 -8.77 13.25 3.41
C PRO A 149 -7.90 12.10 3.96
N GLN A 150 -8.52 11.10 4.59
CA GLN A 150 -7.84 9.93 5.15
C GLN A 150 -7.34 8.95 4.09
N SER A 151 -7.77 9.09 2.83
CA SER A 151 -7.28 8.28 1.71
C SER A 151 -6.31 9.01 0.77
N ALA A 152 -5.94 10.26 1.08
CA ALA A 152 -4.90 10.98 0.36
C ALA A 152 -3.56 10.21 0.38
N ALA A 153 -2.66 10.51 -0.56
CA ALA A 153 -1.37 9.84 -0.64
C ALA A 153 -0.54 10.03 0.64
N ASN A 154 0.15 8.99 1.13
CA ASN A 154 0.95 9.11 2.36
C ASN A 154 2.31 9.79 2.17
N TYR A 155 2.64 10.10 0.92
CA TYR A 155 3.93 10.59 0.47
C TYR A 155 3.76 11.56 -0.69
N GLU A 156 4.80 12.36 -0.91
CA GLU A 156 5.00 13.08 -2.16
C GLU A 156 6.21 12.53 -2.89
N LEU A 157 6.09 12.37 -4.20
CA LEU A 157 7.18 11.97 -5.07
C LEU A 157 8.14 13.14 -5.29
N GLY A 158 9.43 12.84 -5.28
CA GLY A 158 10.44 13.76 -5.81
C GLY A 158 10.09 14.18 -7.25
N LYS A 159 10.07 15.48 -7.53
CA LYS A 159 9.90 16.00 -8.90
C LYS A 159 11.20 16.65 -9.38
N GLY A 160 11.85 16.03 -10.36
CA GLY A 160 13.06 16.55 -11.01
C GLY A 160 14.29 16.66 -10.09
N SER A 161 15.34 17.32 -10.60
CA SER A 161 16.58 17.58 -9.85
C SER A 161 16.39 18.83 -8.98
N ARG A 162 16.12 18.66 -7.70
CA ARG A 162 15.98 19.78 -6.74
C ARG A 162 16.75 19.52 -5.45
N GLU A 163 17.47 20.53 -4.97
CA GLU A 163 18.32 20.36 -3.79
C GLU A 163 17.54 20.22 -2.47
N ARG A 164 16.27 20.64 -2.45
CA ARG A 164 15.35 20.62 -1.29
C ARG A 164 13.90 20.42 -1.76
N PRO A 165 12.98 19.96 -0.88
CA PRO A 165 11.54 19.97 -1.14
C PRO A 165 11.04 21.33 -1.61
N GLN A 166 9.92 21.36 -2.33
CA GLN A 166 9.34 22.63 -2.76
C GLN A 166 8.84 23.40 -1.54
N THR A 167 9.59 24.42 -1.13
CA THR A 167 9.25 25.26 0.04
C THR A 167 7.97 26.08 -0.13
N LYS A 168 7.38 26.08 -1.34
CA LYS A 168 6.11 26.72 -1.67
C LYS A 168 4.95 25.74 -1.78
N ASP A 169 5.20 24.43 -1.77
CA ASP A 169 4.17 23.40 -1.82
C ASP A 169 3.74 23.02 -0.40
N GLU A 170 2.47 22.64 -0.24
CA GLU A 170 1.97 22.05 1.00
C GLU A 170 2.47 20.60 1.10
N LEU A 171 3.58 20.41 1.81
CA LEU A 171 4.21 19.10 2.01
C LEU A 171 3.41 18.23 2.99
N VAL A 172 3.30 16.92 2.71
CA VAL A 172 2.72 15.95 3.65
C VAL A 172 3.49 15.87 4.97
N THR A 173 2.94 16.40 6.05
CA THR A 173 3.57 16.30 7.37
C THR A 173 3.49 14.88 7.96
N PRO A 174 4.37 14.50 8.91
CA PRO A 174 4.23 13.24 9.64
C PRO A 174 2.86 13.08 10.34
N ALA A 175 2.28 14.18 10.82
CA ALA A 175 0.96 14.18 11.45
C ALA A 175 -0.15 13.88 10.44
N GLU A 176 -0.12 14.45 9.24
CA GLU A 176 -1.07 14.12 8.18
C GLU A 176 -0.88 12.68 7.69
N SER A 177 0.36 12.22 7.53
CA SER A 177 0.64 10.83 7.11
C SER A 177 0.12 9.81 8.15
N ALA A 178 0.16 10.16 9.44
CA ALA A 178 -0.46 9.36 10.49
C ALA A 178 -2.00 9.28 10.33
N GLN A 179 -2.66 10.37 9.90
CA GLN A 179 -4.11 10.41 9.67
C GLN A 179 -4.55 9.73 8.36
N ARG A 180 -3.65 9.55 7.38
CA ARG A 180 -3.95 8.94 6.08
C ARG A 180 -3.90 7.40 6.12
N PHE A 181 -4.79 6.81 6.92
CA PHE A 181 -4.84 5.36 7.18
C PHE A 181 -5.72 4.55 6.20
N LEU A 182 -6.59 5.22 5.43
CA LEU A 182 -7.64 4.60 4.63
C LEU A 182 -7.18 4.43 3.18
N ASP A 183 -7.58 3.37 2.48
CA ASP A 183 -7.58 3.36 1.01
C ASP A 183 -8.99 3.06 0.49
N ILE A 184 -9.32 3.58 -0.69
CA ILE A 184 -10.66 3.44 -1.27
C ILE A 184 -10.56 2.98 -2.72
N ALA A 185 -11.31 1.93 -3.05
CA ALA A 185 -11.43 1.42 -4.41
C ALA A 185 -12.90 1.17 -4.77
N PHE A 186 -13.37 1.76 -5.87
CA PHE A 186 -14.64 1.38 -6.47
C PHE A 186 -14.46 0.17 -7.39
N PHE A 187 -15.47 -0.70 -7.43
CA PHE A 187 -15.50 -1.76 -8.44
C PHE A 187 -16.04 -1.20 -9.76
N GLU A 188 -15.14 -1.05 -10.73
CA GLU A 188 -15.42 -0.39 -12.02
C GLU A 188 -15.27 -1.35 -13.22
N LYS A 189 -15.19 -2.65 -12.95
CA LYS A 189 -15.00 -3.70 -13.97
C LYS A 189 -16.32 -4.44 -14.23
N GLN A 190 -16.35 -5.18 -15.34
CA GLN A 190 -17.45 -6.11 -15.63
C GLN A 190 -17.66 -7.06 -14.44
N PRO A 191 -18.92 -7.37 -14.06
CA PRO A 191 -20.16 -7.10 -14.81
C PRO A 191 -20.78 -5.71 -14.58
N LEU A 192 -20.18 -4.85 -13.74
CA LEU A 192 -20.64 -3.46 -13.57
C LEU A 192 -19.96 -2.52 -14.58
N LYS A 193 -20.51 -1.32 -14.75
CA LYS A 193 -19.93 -0.25 -15.56
C LYS A 193 -19.36 0.85 -14.65
N PRO A 194 -18.29 1.56 -15.03
CA PRO A 194 -17.79 2.72 -14.28
C PRO A 194 -18.84 3.83 -14.13
N GLU A 195 -19.66 4.04 -15.14
CA GLU A 195 -20.72 5.05 -15.17
C GLU A 195 -21.98 4.61 -14.40
N LEU A 196 -22.74 5.58 -13.90
CA LEU A 196 -24.12 5.34 -13.46
C LEU A 196 -25.01 4.98 -14.66
N SER A 197 -26.03 4.17 -14.40
CA SER A 197 -26.97 3.67 -15.40
C SER A 197 -28.05 4.67 -15.80
N GLY A 198 -28.29 5.70 -14.97
CA GLY A 198 -29.42 6.62 -15.09
C GLY A 198 -30.73 6.10 -14.48
N LEU A 199 -30.73 4.90 -13.89
CA LEU A 199 -31.87 4.39 -13.12
C LEU A 199 -32.09 5.23 -11.87
N ALA A 200 -33.36 5.40 -11.48
CA ALA A 200 -33.72 6.17 -10.28
C ALA A 200 -33.10 5.60 -8.98
N VAL A 201 -32.79 4.30 -8.95
CA VAL A 201 -31.97 3.70 -7.90
C VAL A 201 -31.02 2.65 -8.48
N GLU A 202 -29.77 2.68 -8.04
CA GLU A 202 -28.79 1.62 -8.30
C GLU A 202 -27.82 1.46 -7.11
N TYR A 203 -27.09 0.34 -7.08
CA TYR A 203 -26.14 0.01 -6.01
C TYR A 203 -24.73 -0.13 -6.60
N ARG A 204 -23.74 0.45 -5.91
CA ARG A 204 -22.32 0.40 -6.29
C ARG A 204 -21.52 -0.32 -5.22
N ILE A 205 -20.44 -0.99 -5.62
CA ILE A 205 -19.54 -1.68 -4.71
C ILE A 205 -18.34 -0.78 -4.41
N VAL A 206 -18.10 -0.52 -3.12
CA VAL A 206 -16.90 0.17 -2.63
C VAL A 206 -16.10 -0.78 -1.74
N GLN A 207 -14.78 -0.76 -1.88
CA GLN A 207 -13.86 -1.48 -1.01
C GLN A 207 -13.01 -0.48 -0.24
N LEU A 208 -12.97 -0.65 1.08
CA LEU A 208 -12.20 0.18 2.00
C LEU A 208 -11.10 -0.65 2.64
N PHE A 209 -9.88 -0.12 2.61
CA PHE A 209 -8.72 -0.68 3.31
C PHE A 209 -8.41 0.13 4.55
N SER A 210 -8.02 -0.52 5.66
CA SER A 210 -7.43 0.18 6.81
C SER A 210 -5.99 -0.24 7.03
N ARG A 211 -5.06 0.72 7.13
CA ARG A 211 -3.70 0.47 7.61
C ARG A 211 -3.69 0.16 9.11
N ASP A 212 -4.63 0.76 9.84
CA ASP A 212 -4.61 0.90 11.29
C ASP A 212 -5.66 0.01 12.00
N VAL A 213 -5.49 -0.15 13.31
CA VAL A 213 -6.42 -0.83 14.24
C VAL A 213 -7.09 0.17 15.19
N GLY A 214 -8.26 -0.19 15.70
CA GLY A 214 -9.03 0.56 16.70
C GLY A 214 -10.05 1.52 16.08
N LYS A 215 -10.58 2.42 16.90
CA LYS A 215 -11.54 3.44 16.44
C LYS A 215 -10.81 4.45 15.54
N ARG A 216 -11.33 4.65 14.34
CA ARG A 216 -10.80 5.59 13.34
C ARG A 216 -11.95 6.25 12.61
N GLU A 217 -11.94 7.58 12.54
CA GLU A 217 -12.92 8.33 11.77
C GLU A 217 -12.37 8.63 10.38
N ALA A 218 -13.20 8.45 9.36
CA ALA A 218 -12.90 8.94 8.01
C ALA A 218 -14.10 9.72 7.46
N THR A 219 -13.80 10.84 6.81
CA THR A 219 -14.81 11.63 6.09
C THR A 219 -14.84 11.16 4.65
N LEU A 220 -16.00 10.68 4.19
CA LEU A 220 -16.23 10.27 2.82
C LEU A 220 -17.02 11.37 2.09
N GLU A 221 -16.45 11.91 1.03
CA GLU A 221 -17.09 12.90 0.16
C GLU A 221 -17.51 12.21 -1.15
N PHE A 222 -18.78 12.33 -1.53
CA PHE A 222 -19.31 11.76 -2.78
C PHE A 222 -19.56 12.85 -3.83
N HIS A 223 -19.14 12.61 -5.07
CA HIS A 223 -19.39 13.55 -6.15
C HIS A 223 -19.50 12.85 -7.51
N VAL A 224 -20.12 13.52 -8.48
CA VAL A 224 -20.38 12.96 -9.82
C VAL A 224 -19.81 13.83 -10.95
N GLY A 225 -18.94 14.79 -10.62
CA GLY A 225 -18.25 15.64 -11.59
C GLY A 225 -17.86 17.00 -11.02
N GLN A 226 -17.25 17.84 -11.85
CA GLN A 226 -16.96 19.23 -11.50
C GLN A 226 -18.26 20.01 -11.28
N GLY A 227 -18.37 20.74 -10.17
CA GLY A 227 -19.53 21.58 -9.86
C GLY A 227 -20.74 20.85 -9.23
N THR A 228 -20.64 19.54 -8.95
CA THR A 228 -21.72 18.77 -8.30
C THR A 228 -21.62 18.79 -6.77
N GLN A 229 -20.55 19.38 -6.23
CA GLN A 229 -20.32 19.58 -4.81
C GLN A 229 -21.36 20.55 -4.26
N ASP A 230 -22.11 20.12 -3.24
CA ASP A 230 -23.06 21.00 -2.58
C ASP A 230 -22.29 22.00 -1.71
N LEU A 231 -22.61 23.29 -1.82
CA LEU A 231 -21.93 24.39 -1.11
C LEU A 231 -22.08 24.30 0.42
N GLY A 232 -22.92 23.38 0.92
CA GLY A 232 -23.18 23.14 2.33
C GLY A 232 -22.55 21.85 2.88
N PHE A 233 -21.53 21.27 2.23
CA PHE A 233 -20.85 20.05 2.68
C PHE A 233 -21.78 18.83 2.82
N ARG A 234 -22.91 18.82 2.11
CA ARG A 234 -23.92 17.76 2.24
C ARG A 234 -23.52 16.45 1.59
N SER A 235 -22.51 16.47 0.73
CA SER A 235 -21.91 15.30 0.10
C SER A 235 -20.89 14.60 1.00
N GLU A 236 -20.57 15.18 2.17
CA GLU A 236 -19.59 14.66 3.11
C GLU A 236 -20.27 13.96 4.28
N ILE A 237 -19.81 12.75 4.60
CA ILE A 237 -20.24 12.02 5.80
C ILE A 237 -19.02 11.60 6.62
N PRO A 238 -18.87 12.07 7.87
CA PRO A 238 -17.91 11.51 8.81
C PRO A 238 -18.43 10.16 9.33
N ILE A 239 -17.63 9.11 9.19
CA ILE A 239 -17.97 7.76 9.64
C ILE A 239 -16.91 7.28 10.63
N LEU A 240 -17.35 6.89 11.83
CA LEU A 240 -16.50 6.26 12.83
C LEU A 240 -16.42 4.74 12.62
N PHE A 241 -15.28 4.27 12.12
CA PHE A 241 -15.02 2.86 11.90
C PHE A 241 -14.43 2.17 13.14
N ASN A 242 -14.81 0.91 13.33
CA ASN A 242 -14.17 -0.07 14.19
C ASN A 242 -13.17 -0.90 13.36
N CYS A 243 -11.88 -0.55 13.40
CA CYS A 243 -10.86 -1.31 12.67
C CYS A 243 -10.39 -2.49 13.53
N LEU A 244 -10.77 -3.70 13.16
CA LEU A 244 -10.40 -4.93 13.86
C LEU A 244 -8.91 -5.24 13.65
N PRO A 245 -8.23 -5.82 14.65
CA PRO A 245 -6.85 -6.25 14.51
C PRO A 245 -6.73 -7.37 13.47
N SER A 246 -5.56 -7.46 12.86
CA SER A 246 -5.17 -8.57 11.99
C SER A 246 -4.17 -9.49 12.69
N VAL A 247 -3.86 -10.62 12.07
CA VAL A 247 -2.92 -11.60 12.63
C VAL A 247 -1.50 -11.10 12.41
N GLU A 248 -0.69 -11.13 13.46
CA GLU A 248 0.75 -10.89 13.36
C GLU A 248 1.47 -12.13 12.81
N ILE A 249 2.02 -12.01 11.61
CA ILE A 249 2.81 -13.07 10.98
C ILE A 249 4.29 -12.84 11.28
N VAL A 250 4.85 -13.68 12.14
CA VAL A 250 6.27 -13.69 12.47
C VAL A 250 7.02 -14.46 11.39
N LEU A 251 7.94 -13.78 10.71
CA LEU A 251 8.74 -14.37 9.63
C LEU A 251 10.02 -14.95 10.22
N GLY A 252 10.11 -16.27 10.26
CA GLY A 252 11.37 -16.96 10.55
C GLY A 252 12.21 -17.02 9.28
N VAL A 253 13.38 -16.40 9.27
CA VAL A 253 14.21 -16.27 8.06
C VAL A 253 15.59 -16.86 8.32
N GLN A 254 15.87 -17.99 7.67
CA GLN A 254 17.14 -18.68 7.77
C GLN A 254 17.84 -18.66 6.43
N ASP A 255 19.14 -18.39 6.45
CA ASP A 255 20.01 -18.53 5.30
C ASP A 255 20.22 -20.02 4.96
N GLU A 256 20.89 -20.28 3.85
CA GLU A 256 21.25 -21.63 3.39
C GLU A 256 21.99 -22.49 4.44
N ASP A 257 22.79 -21.86 5.30
CA ASP A 257 23.54 -22.48 6.40
C ASP A 257 22.74 -22.59 7.71
N GLY A 258 21.48 -22.12 7.71
CA GLY A 258 20.57 -22.11 8.85
C GLY A 258 20.71 -20.90 9.78
N THR A 259 21.61 -19.95 9.49
CA THR A 259 21.78 -18.75 10.31
C THR A 259 20.64 -17.74 10.11
N PRO A 260 20.24 -16.98 11.14
CA PRO A 260 19.21 -15.95 11.00
C PRO A 260 19.65 -14.82 10.06
N THR A 261 18.77 -14.41 9.15
CA THR A 261 19.14 -13.45 8.10
C THR A 261 17.99 -12.52 7.69
N THR A 262 18.17 -11.68 6.68
CA THR A 262 17.14 -10.78 6.12
C THR A 262 16.73 -11.22 4.71
N ALA A 263 15.46 -11.16 4.36
CA ALA A 263 15.01 -11.49 3.01
C ALA A 263 13.99 -10.48 2.47
N ALA A 264 13.88 -10.44 1.15
CA ALA A 264 12.81 -9.78 0.42
C ALA A 264 11.57 -10.68 0.38
N PHE A 265 10.40 -10.12 0.69
CA PHE A 265 9.11 -10.80 0.69
C PHE A 265 8.12 -10.08 -0.21
N VAL A 266 7.53 -10.80 -1.17
CA VAL A 266 6.33 -10.38 -1.90
C VAL A 266 5.16 -11.21 -1.40
N ILE A 267 4.17 -10.55 -0.78
CA ILE A 267 2.98 -11.19 -0.21
C ILE A 267 1.77 -10.74 -1.01
N ARG A 268 1.02 -11.71 -1.57
CA ARG A 268 -0.16 -11.46 -2.40
C ARG A 268 -1.35 -12.26 -1.89
N ASP A 269 -2.53 -11.64 -1.85
CA ASP A 269 -3.79 -12.37 -1.64
C ASP A 269 -4.30 -13.01 -2.94
N GLU A 270 -5.45 -13.66 -2.88
CA GLU A 270 -6.11 -14.33 -4.01
C GLU A 270 -6.55 -13.37 -5.14
N TRP A 271 -6.59 -12.06 -4.87
CA TRP A 271 -6.88 -11.02 -5.88
C TRP A 271 -5.62 -10.32 -6.39
N ASP A 272 -4.44 -10.90 -6.14
CA ASP A 272 -3.13 -10.35 -6.52
C ASP A 272 -2.80 -9.00 -5.86
N ARG A 273 -3.49 -8.64 -4.77
CA ARG A 273 -3.18 -7.42 -4.03
C ARG A 273 -1.94 -7.63 -3.18
N VAL A 274 -1.05 -6.64 -3.18
CA VAL A 274 0.23 -6.72 -2.48
C VAL A 274 0.09 -6.23 -1.03
N TYR A 275 0.68 -6.96 -0.08
CA TYR A 275 0.69 -6.63 1.35
C TYR A 275 2.11 -6.38 1.88
N PRO A 276 2.30 -5.38 2.77
CA PRO A 276 1.36 -4.30 3.13
C PRO A 276 0.92 -3.49 1.90
N ASN A 277 -0.23 -2.82 1.93
CA ASN A 277 -0.71 -2.06 0.77
C ASN A 277 0.31 -0.97 0.35
N PRO A 278 0.89 -1.02 -0.87
CA PRO A 278 1.91 -0.07 -1.32
C PRO A 278 1.53 1.41 -1.14
N ALA A 279 0.28 1.78 -1.42
CA ALA A 279 -0.20 3.17 -1.31
C ALA A 279 -0.13 3.72 0.13
N ARG A 280 0.01 2.84 1.12
CA ARG A 280 -0.01 3.18 2.54
C ARG A 280 1.36 3.03 3.21
N ARG A 281 2.40 2.62 2.47
CA ARG A 281 3.73 2.37 3.01
C ARG A 281 4.56 3.65 3.14
N LEU A 282 5.39 3.69 4.17
CA LEU A 282 6.49 4.61 4.38
C LEU A 282 7.76 3.79 4.61
N ALA A 283 8.93 4.44 4.54
CA ALA A 283 10.19 3.82 4.94
C ALA A 283 10.04 3.09 6.30
N PRO A 284 10.55 1.85 6.43
CA PRO A 284 11.46 1.17 5.50
C PRO A 284 10.80 0.45 4.31
N ASP A 285 9.46 0.41 4.23
CA ASP A 285 8.75 -0.29 3.16
C ASP A 285 8.43 0.68 2.01
N PHE A 286 9.07 0.52 0.86
CA PHE A 286 8.91 1.49 -0.22
C PHE A 286 7.62 1.24 -1.01
N PHE A 287 6.83 2.30 -1.24
CA PHE A 287 5.54 2.22 -1.94
C PHE A 287 5.66 1.83 -3.42
N PHE A 288 6.84 2.00 -4.02
CA PHE A 288 7.11 1.69 -5.43
C PHE A 288 7.74 0.31 -5.64
N HIS A 289 7.95 -0.44 -4.56
CA HIS A 289 8.37 -1.84 -4.60
C HIS A 289 7.19 -2.75 -4.32
N SER A 290 7.18 -3.93 -4.94
CA SER A 290 6.25 -4.98 -4.51
C SER A 290 6.72 -5.59 -3.20
N GLN A 291 8.01 -5.89 -3.11
CA GLN A 291 8.63 -6.54 -1.97
C GLN A 291 8.80 -5.59 -0.77
N ILE A 292 8.85 -6.19 0.41
CA ILE A 292 9.31 -5.60 1.66
C ILE A 292 10.46 -6.43 2.22
N TYR A 293 11.28 -5.85 3.10
CA TYR A 293 12.43 -6.57 3.68
C TYR A 293 12.22 -6.83 5.15
N ARG A 294 12.41 -8.08 5.56
CA ARG A 294 12.23 -8.52 6.94
C ARG A 294 13.40 -9.41 7.36
N ALA A 295 13.95 -9.14 8.54
CA ALA A 295 14.90 -9.98 9.25
C ALA A 295 14.18 -11.10 10.00
N ASP A 296 14.91 -12.15 10.37
CA ASP A 296 14.40 -13.22 11.23
C ASP A 296 13.72 -12.64 12.48
N GLY A 297 12.48 -13.11 12.71
CA GLY A 297 11.66 -12.70 13.84
C GLY A 297 10.87 -11.41 13.64
N GLU A 298 11.12 -10.64 12.57
CA GLU A 298 10.29 -9.48 12.26
C GLU A 298 8.92 -9.91 11.70
N THR A 299 7.97 -8.98 11.73
CA THR A 299 6.56 -9.30 11.53
C THR A 299 5.91 -8.50 10.40
N VAL A 300 4.80 -9.04 9.91
CA VAL A 300 3.84 -8.39 9.03
C VAL A 300 2.44 -8.68 9.52
N HIS A 301 1.52 -7.74 9.35
CA HIS A 301 0.13 -7.91 9.73
C HIS A 301 -0.70 -8.33 8.51
N LEU A 302 -1.40 -9.46 8.61
CA LEU A 302 -2.27 -9.97 7.55
C LEU A 302 -3.63 -10.35 8.13
N PRO A 303 -4.75 -9.97 7.47
CA PRO A 303 -6.05 -10.48 7.85
C PRO A 303 -6.12 -12.00 7.59
N PRO A 304 -7.04 -12.72 8.25
CA PRO A 304 -7.30 -14.12 7.94
C PRO A 304 -7.61 -14.32 6.45
N GLY A 305 -6.99 -15.33 5.85
CA GLY A 305 -7.09 -15.56 4.41
C GLY A 305 -5.96 -16.40 3.84
N LYS A 306 -6.03 -16.64 2.53
CA LYS A 306 -5.00 -17.37 1.77
C LYS A 306 -4.06 -16.39 1.08
N TYR A 307 -2.76 -16.65 1.18
CA TYR A 307 -1.73 -15.81 0.59
C TYR A 307 -0.70 -16.63 -0.17
N THR A 308 -0.18 -16.04 -1.24
CA THR A 308 1.06 -16.47 -1.88
C THR A 308 2.19 -15.61 -1.37
N VAL A 309 3.23 -16.22 -0.83
CA VAL A 309 4.44 -15.54 -0.32
C VAL A 309 5.64 -16.00 -1.12
N THR A 310 6.32 -15.03 -1.75
CA THR A 310 7.61 -15.25 -2.41
C THR A 310 8.71 -14.64 -1.57
N ALA A 311 9.69 -15.46 -1.19
CA ALA A 311 10.88 -15.05 -0.46
C ALA A 311 12.12 -15.15 -1.36
N SER A 312 13.01 -14.16 -1.29
CA SER A 312 14.27 -14.12 -2.04
C SER A 312 15.31 -13.26 -1.31
N ARG A 313 16.59 -13.37 -1.70
CA ARG A 313 17.68 -12.62 -1.08
C ARG A 313 18.74 -12.19 -2.12
N GLY A 314 18.28 -11.56 -3.19
CA GLY A 314 19.15 -11.14 -4.30
C GLY A 314 19.47 -12.25 -5.32
N PRO A 315 20.32 -11.93 -6.31
CA PRO A 315 20.54 -12.77 -7.50
C PRO A 315 21.28 -14.09 -7.23
N GLU A 316 21.91 -14.23 -6.06
CA GLU A 316 22.61 -15.45 -5.63
C GLU A 316 21.66 -16.54 -5.09
N TYR A 317 20.38 -16.20 -4.95
CA TYR A 317 19.34 -17.06 -4.39
C TYR A 317 18.21 -17.31 -5.38
N LEU A 318 17.61 -18.50 -5.29
CA LEU A 318 16.39 -18.82 -6.01
C LEU A 318 15.19 -18.30 -5.23
N ALA A 319 14.33 -17.54 -5.90
CA ALA A 319 13.08 -17.09 -5.31
C ALA A 319 12.19 -18.30 -5.01
N THR A 320 11.77 -18.42 -3.76
CA THR A 320 10.90 -19.52 -3.32
C THR A 320 9.50 -18.98 -3.07
N THR A 321 8.53 -19.53 -3.78
CA THR A 321 7.10 -19.18 -3.62
C THR A 321 6.36 -20.31 -2.93
N ARG A 322 5.57 -19.97 -1.91
CA ARG A 322 4.66 -20.92 -1.25
C ARG A 322 3.35 -20.27 -0.86
N GLU A 323 2.33 -21.10 -0.69
CA GLU A 323 1.05 -20.66 -0.12
C GLU A 323 1.09 -20.75 1.40
N ILE A 324 0.50 -19.75 2.07
CA ILE A 324 0.24 -19.77 3.51
C ILE A 324 -1.25 -19.50 3.77
N ILE A 325 -1.76 -20.03 4.88
CA ILE A 325 -3.12 -19.78 5.35
C ILE A 325 -3.01 -19.06 6.69
N VAL A 326 -3.52 -17.83 6.75
CA VAL A 326 -3.60 -17.03 7.97
C VAL A 326 -4.92 -17.38 8.67
N LYS A 327 -4.82 -17.90 9.90
CA LYS A 327 -5.98 -18.41 10.66
C LYS A 327 -6.66 -17.31 11.46
N ASP A 328 -7.98 -17.43 11.65
CA ASP A 328 -8.83 -16.47 12.40
C ASP A 328 -8.82 -16.69 13.93
N GLU A 329 -7.99 -17.62 14.44
CA GLU A 329 -8.05 -18.08 15.84
C GLU A 329 -6.86 -17.62 16.70
N GLY A 330 -5.90 -16.89 16.11
CA GLY A 330 -4.64 -16.53 16.77
C GLY A 330 -4.29 -15.06 16.62
N VAL A 331 -3.65 -14.50 17.65
CA VAL A 331 -3.09 -13.13 17.59
C VAL A 331 -1.80 -13.11 16.77
N SER A 332 -1.07 -14.23 16.73
CA SER A 332 0.14 -14.38 15.96
C SER A 332 0.30 -15.79 15.36
N GLN A 333 1.05 -15.86 14.26
CA GLN A 333 1.39 -17.09 13.52
C GLN A 333 2.84 -16.99 13.05
N ARG A 334 3.62 -18.06 13.15
CA ARG A 334 5.01 -18.08 12.64
C ARG A 334 5.09 -18.81 11.32
N GLU A 335 5.77 -18.21 10.36
CA GLU A 335 6.05 -18.75 9.04
C GLU A 335 7.56 -18.83 8.81
N SER A 336 8.10 -20.03 8.61
CA SER A 336 9.56 -20.25 8.47
C SER A 336 9.97 -20.42 7.01
N PHE A 337 10.98 -19.64 6.60
CA PHE A 337 11.55 -19.60 5.27
C PHE A 337 13.04 -19.94 5.36
N LEU A 338 13.44 -21.04 4.72
CA LEU A 338 14.83 -21.38 4.48
C LEU A 338 15.16 -20.93 3.05
N LEU A 339 16.19 -20.10 2.91
CA LEU A 339 16.58 -19.54 1.62
C LEU A 339 17.41 -20.56 0.83
N ASP A 340 17.21 -20.57 -0.50
CA ASP A 340 17.89 -21.49 -1.41
C ASP A 340 18.97 -20.75 -2.20
N ARG A 341 20.21 -20.81 -1.73
CA ARG A 341 21.37 -20.22 -2.41
C ARG A 341 21.87 -21.17 -3.50
N TRP A 342 21.83 -20.74 -4.76
CA TRP A 342 22.29 -21.57 -5.89
C TRP A 342 23.76 -21.31 -6.26
N ILE A 343 24.32 -20.17 -5.85
CA ILE A 343 25.72 -19.83 -6.07
C ILE A 343 26.24 -18.96 -4.92
N HIS A 344 27.49 -19.16 -4.53
CA HIS A 344 28.18 -18.30 -3.56
C HIS A 344 29.52 -17.82 -4.14
N PRO A 345 29.53 -16.77 -4.99
CA PRO A 345 30.74 -16.25 -5.62
C PRO A 345 31.81 -15.78 -4.61
N LYS A 346 31.38 -15.42 -3.40
CA LYS A 346 32.24 -15.00 -2.28
C LYS A 346 33.28 -16.04 -1.90
N ASP A 347 32.94 -17.34 -1.98
CA ASP A 347 33.88 -18.44 -1.72
C ASP A 347 35.05 -18.46 -2.70
N ARG A 348 34.91 -17.76 -3.83
CA ARG A 348 35.94 -17.57 -4.87
C ARG A 348 36.52 -16.15 -4.88
N GLY A 349 36.23 -15.36 -3.86
CA GLY A 349 36.70 -13.98 -3.73
C GLY A 349 35.97 -12.96 -4.60
N TRP A 350 34.77 -13.30 -5.11
CA TRP A 350 33.90 -12.37 -5.83
C TRP A 350 32.80 -11.86 -4.90
N TYR A 351 32.60 -10.55 -4.84
CA TYR A 351 31.64 -9.93 -3.93
C TYR A 351 30.51 -9.28 -4.73
N SER A 352 29.28 -9.54 -4.33
CA SER A 352 28.10 -8.88 -4.92
C SER A 352 28.03 -7.44 -4.44
N GLY A 353 27.69 -6.53 -5.34
CA GLY A 353 27.54 -5.14 -4.96
C GLY A 353 26.76 -4.31 -5.96
N ASP A 354 26.10 -3.29 -5.44
CA ASP A 354 25.45 -2.24 -6.19
C ASP A 354 26.15 -0.92 -5.90
N HIS A 355 26.76 -0.34 -6.93
CA HIS A 355 27.56 0.86 -6.82
C HIS A 355 26.77 2.14 -7.19
N HIS A 356 25.48 2.00 -7.50
CA HIS A 356 24.61 3.10 -7.95
C HIS A 356 23.23 3.01 -7.28
N VAL A 357 23.20 3.17 -5.95
CA VAL A 357 21.96 3.20 -5.16
C VAL A 357 21.57 4.64 -4.87
N HIS A 358 20.29 4.97 -4.93
CA HIS A 358 19.78 6.28 -4.54
C HIS A 358 18.91 6.20 -3.30
N ALA A 359 19.13 7.11 -2.36
CA ALA A 359 18.26 7.30 -1.18
C ALA A 359 17.26 8.47 -1.35
N ALA A 360 17.32 9.20 -2.46
CA ALA A 360 16.39 10.27 -2.82
C ALA A 360 16.17 10.34 -4.34
N GLY A 361 15.14 11.05 -4.81
CA GLY A 361 14.86 11.22 -6.24
C GLY A 361 13.43 10.91 -6.68
N CYS A 362 13.23 10.73 -7.98
CA CYS A 362 11.91 10.73 -8.64
C CYS A 362 10.89 9.72 -8.10
N LYS A 363 11.38 8.64 -7.48
CA LYS A 363 10.53 7.62 -6.84
C LYS A 363 10.66 7.60 -5.33
N HIS A 364 11.56 8.37 -4.74
CA HIS A 364 11.70 8.44 -3.29
C HIS A 364 10.84 9.57 -2.71
N TYR A 365 10.66 9.52 -1.39
CA TYR A 365 9.89 10.49 -0.64
C TYR A 365 10.52 11.87 -0.77
N ASP A 366 9.79 12.87 -1.26
CA ASP A 366 10.12 14.26 -0.97
C ASP A 366 9.62 14.63 0.43
N SER A 367 8.42 14.16 0.73
CA SER A 367 7.73 14.34 1.99
C SER A 367 7.15 12.98 2.42
N PRO A 368 7.22 12.60 3.71
CA PRO A 368 7.60 13.41 4.88
C PRO A 368 9.10 13.43 5.24
N THR A 369 9.98 12.75 4.49
CA THR A 369 11.35 12.42 4.95
C THR A 369 12.50 12.91 4.07
N GLU A 370 12.24 13.58 2.94
CA GLU A 370 13.30 14.08 2.03
C GLU A 370 14.33 13.00 1.60
N GLY A 371 13.79 11.86 1.20
CA GLY A 371 14.50 10.62 0.90
C GLY A 371 14.25 9.57 1.97
N VAL A 372 15.17 8.63 2.09
CA VAL A 372 15.15 7.54 3.07
C VAL A 372 16.45 7.53 3.86
N ALA A 373 16.41 6.98 5.08
CA ALA A 373 17.54 7.02 5.98
C ALA A 373 18.57 5.91 5.66
N PRO A 374 19.83 6.06 6.12
CA PRO A 374 20.86 5.02 5.93
C PRO A 374 20.45 3.64 6.48
N GLY A 375 19.65 3.59 7.54
CA GLY A 375 19.12 2.33 8.07
C GLY A 375 18.19 1.60 7.10
N ASP A 376 17.39 2.34 6.33
CA ASP A 376 16.50 1.80 5.30
C ASP A 376 17.32 1.24 4.12
N MET A 377 18.37 1.95 3.72
CA MET A 377 19.31 1.50 2.69
C MET A 377 20.05 0.24 3.11
N LEU A 378 20.58 0.19 4.33
CA LEU A 378 21.24 -1.00 4.84
C LEU A 378 20.29 -2.21 4.86
N ARG A 379 19.02 -2.00 5.22
CA ARG A 379 18.03 -3.07 5.19
C ARG A 379 17.87 -3.69 3.80
N HIS A 380 17.86 -2.87 2.76
CA HIS A 380 17.81 -3.36 1.37
C HIS A 380 19.10 -4.09 0.97
N ILE A 381 20.27 -3.53 1.31
CA ILE A 381 21.59 -4.16 1.09
C ILE A 381 21.62 -5.55 1.71
N LEU A 382 21.16 -5.68 2.96
CA LEU A 382 21.11 -6.97 3.67
C LEU A 382 20.06 -7.91 3.07
N GLY A 383 18.91 -7.38 2.65
CA GLY A 383 17.82 -8.16 2.08
C GLY A 383 18.08 -8.67 0.67
N GLU A 384 19.03 -8.06 -0.05
CA GLU A 384 19.46 -8.44 -1.41
C GLU A 384 20.84 -9.12 -1.42
N ASP A 385 21.39 -9.48 -0.25
CA ASP A 385 22.74 -10.04 -0.06
C ASP A 385 23.88 -9.26 -0.76
N LEU A 386 23.78 -7.94 -0.81
CA LEU A 386 24.80 -7.10 -1.43
C LEU A 386 25.96 -6.88 -0.45
N ASN A 387 27.14 -7.46 -0.73
CA ASN A 387 28.32 -7.23 0.11
C ASN A 387 28.78 -5.77 0.10
N VAL A 388 28.53 -5.03 -0.99
CA VAL A 388 28.86 -3.60 -1.10
C VAL A 388 27.68 -2.82 -1.69
N GLY A 389 27.18 -1.83 -0.96
CA GLY A 389 26.19 -0.86 -1.45
C GLY A 389 26.74 0.56 -1.42
N CYS A 390 26.80 1.22 -2.57
CA CYS A 390 27.17 2.63 -2.67
C CYS A 390 25.93 3.48 -2.88
N VAL A 391 25.56 4.24 -1.85
CA VAL A 391 24.48 5.21 -1.90
C VAL A 391 25.04 6.52 -2.46
N LEU A 392 24.57 6.90 -3.64
CA LEU A 392 25.00 8.09 -4.36
C LEU A 392 24.05 9.24 -4.06
N SER A 393 24.52 10.17 -3.24
CA SER A 393 23.90 11.48 -3.07
C SER A 393 23.99 12.23 -4.40
N TRP A 394 22.86 12.78 -4.83
CA TRP A 394 22.75 13.49 -6.09
C TRP A 394 21.59 14.49 -5.99
N GLY A 395 21.43 15.36 -6.99
CA GLY A 395 20.55 16.54 -6.97
C GLY A 395 19.35 16.53 -6.00
N PRO A 396 18.40 15.57 -6.11
CA PRO A 396 17.24 15.43 -5.21
C PRO A 396 17.58 15.33 -3.72
N CYS A 397 17.02 16.24 -2.90
CA CYS A 397 17.20 16.26 -1.44
C CYS A 397 18.69 16.26 -1.01
N TRP A 398 19.57 16.82 -1.85
CA TRP A 398 21.02 16.82 -1.70
C TRP A 398 21.46 17.14 -0.27
N TYR A 399 21.03 18.28 0.29
CA TYR A 399 21.50 18.70 1.61
C TYR A 399 21.06 17.80 2.76
N THR A 400 19.97 17.06 2.59
CA THR A 400 19.52 16.09 3.58
C THR A 400 20.35 14.82 3.48
N GLN A 401 20.48 14.26 2.27
CA GLN A 401 21.23 13.03 2.04
C GLN A 401 22.73 13.19 2.30
N LYS A 402 23.28 14.38 2.02
CA LYS A 402 24.69 14.71 2.27
C LYS A 402 25.09 14.57 3.75
N GLN A 403 24.15 14.75 4.68
CA GLN A 403 24.44 14.59 6.12
C GLN A 403 24.87 13.17 6.49
N TYR A 404 24.58 12.19 5.63
CA TYR A 404 24.97 10.80 5.79
C TYR A 404 26.33 10.46 5.17
N PHE A 405 27.00 11.42 4.52
CA PHE A 405 28.36 11.25 4.01
C PHE A 405 29.37 11.24 5.16
N GLU A 406 30.23 10.21 5.19
CA GLU A 406 31.23 10.03 6.25
C GLU A 406 32.68 10.11 5.75
N GLY A 407 32.91 10.20 4.43
CA GLY A 407 34.24 10.07 3.83
C GLY A 407 34.85 8.66 3.92
N LYS A 408 34.12 7.70 4.51
CA LYS A 408 34.53 6.30 4.78
C LYS A 408 33.31 5.38 4.66
N THR A 409 33.51 4.07 4.87
CA THR A 409 32.38 3.13 5.02
C THR A 409 31.49 3.58 6.17
N SER A 410 30.18 3.57 5.95
CA SER A 410 29.20 4.02 6.93
C SER A 410 29.36 3.25 8.24
N ALA A 411 29.16 3.95 9.37
CA ALA A 411 29.14 3.34 10.69
C ALA A 411 28.08 2.23 10.86
N LEU A 412 27.06 2.20 10.00
CA LEU A 412 26.03 1.14 9.98
C LEU A 412 26.47 -0.14 9.26
N SER A 413 27.61 -0.13 8.57
CA SER A 413 28.14 -1.31 7.88
C SER A 413 28.33 -2.49 8.84
N ARG A 414 28.18 -3.71 8.32
CA ARG A 414 28.47 -4.96 9.04
C ARG A 414 29.72 -5.60 8.45
N GLU A 415 30.30 -6.59 9.15
CA GLU A 415 31.56 -7.24 8.78
C GLU A 415 31.64 -7.67 7.30
N ASN A 416 30.53 -8.17 6.75
CA ASN A 416 30.44 -8.66 5.36
C ASN A 416 29.55 -7.82 4.45
N TYR A 417 29.04 -6.68 4.94
CA TYR A 417 28.06 -5.83 4.25
C TYR A 417 28.46 -4.37 4.44
N LEU A 418 29.14 -3.83 3.44
CA LEU A 418 29.66 -2.47 3.46
C LEU A 418 28.65 -1.54 2.79
N MET A 419 28.22 -0.53 3.52
CA MET A 419 27.47 0.58 2.95
C MET A 419 28.38 1.81 2.90
N ARG A 420 28.33 2.56 1.80
CA ARG A 420 29.08 3.81 1.68
C ARG A 420 28.21 4.86 1.02
N TYR A 421 28.26 6.07 1.54
CA TYR A 421 27.72 7.24 0.86
C TYR A 421 28.82 7.88 0.03
N ASP A 422 28.57 8.08 -1.25
CA ASP A 422 29.39 8.89 -2.15
C ASP A 422 28.47 9.74 -3.06
N VAL A 423 28.93 10.18 -4.24
CA VAL A 423 28.24 11.22 -5.03
C VAL A 423 28.00 10.77 -6.48
N GLU A 424 26.80 11.05 -7.01
CA GLU A 424 26.59 11.13 -8.45
C GLU A 424 26.48 12.59 -8.90
N VAL A 425 27.35 12.97 -9.84
CA VAL A 425 27.29 14.27 -10.51
C VAL A 425 26.45 14.13 -11.77
N SER A 426 25.26 14.72 -11.74
CA SER A 426 24.25 14.64 -12.81
C SER A 426 23.85 16.01 -13.39
N GLY A 427 24.44 17.11 -12.91
CA GLY A 427 24.14 18.49 -13.33
C GLY A 427 25.40 19.26 -13.70
N PHE A 428 25.29 20.18 -14.68
CA PHE A 428 26.38 20.98 -15.32
C PHE A 428 27.48 20.14 -16.00
N PRO A 429 28.04 20.60 -17.15
CA PRO A 429 28.00 19.99 -18.50
C PRO A 429 28.08 18.44 -18.65
N SER A 430 28.25 17.67 -17.57
CA SER A 430 27.97 16.25 -17.43
C SER A 430 26.64 15.83 -18.06
N SER A 431 25.58 16.64 -18.00
CA SER A 431 24.31 16.31 -18.69
C SER A 431 24.47 16.04 -20.21
N HIS A 432 25.50 16.59 -20.85
CA HIS A 432 25.86 16.28 -22.24
C HIS A 432 26.71 15.01 -22.40
N ALA A 433 27.48 14.64 -21.37
CA ALA A 433 28.42 13.52 -21.36
C ALA A 433 27.91 12.28 -20.60
N GLY A 434 26.75 12.37 -19.94
CA GLY A 434 26.22 11.37 -19.00
C GLY A 434 26.53 11.70 -17.54
N HIS A 435 25.97 10.92 -16.63
CA HIS A 435 26.17 11.14 -15.19
C HIS A 435 27.44 10.44 -14.70
N LEU A 436 28.11 11.03 -13.71
CA LEU A 436 29.38 10.53 -13.16
C LEU A 436 29.20 10.05 -11.72
N CYS A 437 29.43 8.75 -11.50
CA CYS A 437 29.53 8.18 -10.16
C CYS A 437 30.95 8.39 -9.63
N LEU A 438 31.07 9.15 -8.54
CA LEU A 438 32.31 9.36 -7.82
C LEU A 438 32.29 8.47 -6.58
N LEU A 439 33.15 7.45 -6.54
CA LEU A 439 33.19 6.47 -5.46
C LEU A 439 34.43 6.65 -4.59
N ARG A 440 34.35 6.24 -3.32
CA ARG A 440 35.47 6.30 -2.36
C ARG A 440 35.97 7.71 -2.08
N LEU A 441 35.07 8.69 -2.08
CA LEU A 441 35.40 10.09 -1.76
C LEU A 441 35.75 10.23 -0.28
N THR A 442 36.88 10.86 0.04
CA THR A 442 37.21 11.22 1.43
C THR A 442 36.55 12.51 1.87
N GLU A 443 36.16 13.34 0.91
CA GLU A 443 35.57 14.66 1.06
C GLU A 443 34.62 14.86 -0.12
N ASP A 444 33.39 15.31 0.15
CA ASP A 444 32.37 15.60 -0.86
C ASP A 444 32.22 17.10 -1.13
N ASP A 445 32.73 17.96 -0.23
CA ASP A 445 32.92 19.38 -0.46
C ASP A 445 34.32 19.68 -0.98
N TYR A 446 34.41 20.04 -2.25
CA TYR A 446 35.66 20.60 -2.76
C TYR A 446 35.88 21.99 -2.13
N PRO A 447 37.00 22.23 -1.41
CA PRO A 447 37.25 23.53 -0.79
C PRO A 447 37.55 24.57 -1.86
N TRP A 448 36.51 25.25 -2.35
CA TRP A 448 36.69 26.41 -3.21
C TRP A 448 37.06 27.61 -2.35
N ASN A 449 38.26 28.15 -2.58
CA ASN A 449 38.72 29.36 -1.93
C ASN A 449 37.90 30.58 -2.41
N ASN A 450 37.01 31.10 -1.55
CA ASN A 450 36.22 32.32 -1.77
C ASN A 450 37.04 33.65 -1.81
N SER A 451 38.37 33.61 -1.95
CA SER A 451 39.20 34.83 -2.08
C SER A 451 39.16 35.48 -3.47
N ALA A 452 38.65 34.79 -4.49
CA ALA A 452 38.55 35.37 -5.84
C ALA A 452 37.10 35.71 -6.16
N GLY A 453 36.71 36.93 -5.79
CA GLY A 453 35.44 37.52 -6.24
C GLY A 453 35.38 37.58 -7.77
N ARG A 454 34.17 37.32 -8.28
CA ARG A 454 33.70 37.35 -9.68
C ARG A 454 33.88 36.04 -10.46
N VAL A 455 32.71 35.52 -10.84
CA VAL A 455 32.49 34.56 -11.91
C VAL A 455 33.17 35.06 -13.18
N ALA A 456 34.15 34.31 -13.66
CA ALA A 456 34.48 34.25 -15.08
C ALA A 456 34.27 32.79 -15.49
N GLU A 457 33.45 32.58 -16.53
CA GLU A 457 33.34 31.31 -17.25
C GLU A 457 34.74 30.71 -17.43
N LEU A 458 34.96 29.53 -16.86
CA LEU A 458 36.14 28.74 -17.17
C LEU A 458 35.88 28.04 -18.51
N ASP A 459 36.29 28.75 -19.55
CA ASP A 459 36.51 28.22 -20.87
C ASP A 459 37.54 27.07 -20.80
N SER A 460 37.15 25.96 -21.42
CA SER A 460 37.95 24.82 -21.89
C SER A 460 39.46 24.78 -21.57
N ALA A 461 39.85 24.14 -20.45
CA ALA A 461 41.17 23.50 -20.31
C ALA A 461 41.11 22.40 -19.22
N GLY A 462 41.22 21.13 -19.63
CA GLY A 462 41.18 19.97 -18.72
C GLY A 462 42.45 19.84 -17.85
N PRO A 463 42.37 19.16 -16.69
CA PRO A 463 43.57 18.85 -15.91
C PRO A 463 44.02 17.38 -16.04
N GLU A 464 45.34 17.23 -15.91
CA GLU A 464 46.13 16.00 -15.97
C GLU A 464 45.76 14.96 -14.89
N VAL A 465 45.81 13.69 -15.27
CA VAL A 465 45.48 12.52 -14.45
C VAL A 465 46.66 12.13 -13.55
N GLY A 466 46.45 12.13 -12.24
CA GLY A 466 47.37 11.56 -11.25
C GLY A 466 47.05 10.07 -10.99
N GLU A 467 47.97 9.18 -11.38
CA GLU A 467 47.93 7.75 -11.07
C GLU A 467 48.21 7.47 -9.58
N ARG A 468 47.30 6.74 -8.93
CA ARG A 468 47.63 5.59 -8.05
C ARG A 468 46.36 4.90 -7.55
N ALA A 469 46.10 3.67 -8.02
CA ALA A 469 45.23 2.72 -7.34
C ALA A 469 45.94 1.37 -7.23
N GLY A 470 46.11 0.91 -5.99
CA GLY A 470 46.72 -0.38 -5.65
C GLY A 470 45.80 -1.57 -5.93
N ARG A 471 46.45 -2.72 -6.14
CA ARG A 471 45.90 -4.09 -6.26
C ARG A 471 44.91 -4.39 -5.12
N GLY A 472 43.85 -5.19 -5.25
CA GLY A 472 43.36 -6.03 -6.33
C GLY A 472 42.28 -6.94 -5.74
N GLY A 473 41.04 -6.74 -6.17
CA GLY A 473 39.89 -7.63 -5.98
C GLY A 473 39.03 -7.51 -7.25
N ARG A 474 38.48 -8.62 -7.75
CA ARG A 474 37.66 -8.57 -8.96
C ARG A 474 36.20 -8.38 -8.54
N LEU A 475 35.62 -7.25 -8.91
CA LEU A 475 34.20 -6.95 -8.74
C LEU A 475 33.48 -7.46 -9.99
N LEU A 476 32.43 -8.26 -9.82
CA LEU A 476 31.49 -8.56 -10.89
C LEU A 476 30.33 -7.58 -10.77
N THR A 477 30.18 -6.72 -11.76
CA THR A 477 29.07 -5.79 -11.84
C THR A 477 28.10 -6.30 -12.91
N LEU A 478 26.90 -6.73 -12.53
CA LEU A 478 25.80 -6.94 -13.48
C LEU A 478 25.04 -5.62 -13.66
N GLY A 479 25.60 -4.73 -14.47
CA GLY A 479 24.91 -3.55 -14.96
C GLY A 479 24.23 -3.88 -16.28
N VAL A 480 22.94 -4.24 -16.26
CA VAL A 480 22.13 -4.35 -17.49
C VAL A 480 21.51 -2.99 -17.78
N GLY A 481 22.29 -2.09 -18.40
CA GLY A 481 21.77 -0.91 -19.07
C GLY A 481 21.38 -1.25 -20.50
N ILE A 482 20.22 -1.88 -20.74
CA ILE A 482 19.70 -2.05 -22.10
C ILE A 482 19.00 -0.75 -22.51
N GLY A 483 19.72 0.08 -23.25
CA GLY A 483 19.09 1.00 -24.20
C GLY A 483 18.48 0.16 -25.32
N THR A 484 17.14 0.13 -25.40
CA THR A 484 16.45 -0.51 -26.52
C THR A 484 16.69 0.28 -27.81
N ALA A 485 17.66 -0.17 -28.61
CA ALA A 485 17.73 0.15 -30.04
C ALA A 485 17.54 -1.15 -30.83
N GLY A 486 16.28 -1.50 -31.06
CA GLY A 486 15.92 -2.54 -32.03
C GLY A 486 16.20 -2.05 -33.45
N LEU A 487 16.90 -2.89 -34.22
CA LEU A 487 17.14 -2.72 -35.66
C LEU A 487 15.86 -2.39 -36.44
N ARG A 488 15.87 -1.26 -37.17
CA ARG A 488 15.40 -1.17 -38.57
C ARG A 488 15.88 0.11 -39.25
N THR A 489 16.50 -0.10 -40.41
CA THR A 489 16.92 0.84 -41.45
C THR A 489 15.80 1.77 -41.94
N GLN A 490 16.01 3.10 -41.91
CA GLN A 490 15.89 4.01 -43.07
C GLN A 490 16.18 5.46 -42.66
N TRP A 491 16.96 6.16 -43.48
CA TRP A 491 17.22 7.59 -43.41
C TRP A 491 15.96 8.41 -43.77
N THR A 492 15.65 9.43 -42.96
CA THR A 492 15.26 10.78 -43.44
C THR A 492 15.31 11.78 -42.28
N ALA A 493 15.90 12.94 -42.54
CA ALA A 493 16.04 14.05 -41.62
C ALA A 493 14.69 14.74 -41.33
N GLY A 494 14.47 15.15 -40.08
CA GLY A 494 13.33 15.97 -39.68
C GLY A 494 13.51 16.48 -38.25
N SER A 495 13.71 17.79 -38.11
CA SER A 495 13.81 18.52 -36.85
C SER A 495 12.54 18.36 -36.00
N GLN A 496 12.66 18.06 -34.71
CA GLN A 496 11.68 18.50 -33.72
C GLN A 496 12.23 18.56 -32.29
N GLN A 497 11.56 19.41 -31.52
CA GLN A 497 11.94 20.07 -30.26
C GLN A 497 12.20 19.13 -29.07
N GLY A 498 12.96 19.67 -28.11
CA GLY A 498 13.33 19.02 -26.86
C GLY A 498 12.15 18.52 -26.04
N GLY A 499 12.27 17.25 -25.64
CA GLY A 499 11.49 16.61 -24.60
C GLY A 499 12.46 15.97 -23.60
N THR A 500 12.27 16.27 -22.33
CA THR A 500 12.99 15.72 -21.17
C THR A 500 12.74 14.22 -21.06
N CYS A 501 13.79 13.41 -21.24
CA CYS A 501 13.76 11.97 -21.00
C CYS A 501 13.94 11.66 -19.50
N CYS A 502 12.91 11.91 -18.69
CA CYS A 502 12.87 11.44 -17.30
C CYS A 502 11.99 10.18 -17.22
N GLY A 503 12.56 9.06 -17.65
CA GLY A 503 11.94 7.74 -17.55
C GLY A 503 12.98 6.67 -17.26
N HIS A 504 13.72 6.82 -16.16
CA HIS A 504 14.63 5.79 -15.67
C HIS A 504 14.10 5.23 -14.35
N ALA A 505 13.82 3.93 -14.33
CA ALA A 505 13.47 3.20 -13.13
C ALA A 505 14.76 2.81 -12.38
N PRO A 506 14.93 3.20 -11.11
CA PRO A 506 15.87 2.53 -10.22
C PRO A 506 15.14 1.38 -9.51
N GLY A 507 15.79 0.23 -9.51
CA GLY A 507 15.31 -1.04 -8.96
C GLY A 507 16.06 -2.17 -9.67
N LEU A 508 16.52 -3.17 -8.91
CA LEU A 508 17.16 -4.38 -9.47
C LEU A 508 16.15 -5.10 -10.37
N CYS A 509 16.24 -4.88 -11.69
CA CYS A 509 15.40 -5.55 -12.67
C CYS A 509 15.72 -7.04 -12.72
N HIS A 510 14.79 -7.88 -12.26
CA HIS A 510 14.82 -9.32 -12.51
C HIS A 510 14.45 -9.59 -13.97
N GLY A 511 15.45 -9.71 -14.83
CA GLY A 511 15.32 -10.31 -16.14
C GLY A 511 15.42 -11.83 -16.01
N SER A 512 14.33 -12.53 -16.29
CA SER A 512 14.34 -13.99 -16.50
C SER A 512 15.32 -14.33 -17.65
N VAL A 513 16.31 -15.18 -17.36
CA VAL A 513 17.08 -15.93 -18.36
C VAL A 513 16.54 -17.34 -18.42
#